data_AF-A0A7C4BMH3-F1
#
_entry.id   AF-A0A7C4BMH3-F1
#
_cell.length_a   1.000
_cell.length_b   1.000
_cell.length_c   1.000
_cell.angle_alpha   90.00
_cell.angle_beta   90.00
_cell.angle_gamma   90.00
#
_symmetry.space_group_name_H-M   'P 1'
#
loop_
_entity.id
_entity.type
_entity.pdbx_description
1 polymer ?
#
loop_
_entity_poly.entity_id
_entity_poly.type
_entity_poly.pdbx_seq_one_letter_code
_entity_poly.pdbx_strand_id
1 'polypeptide(L)'
;MLLSLSIALIITGSVQEISPIADEFDIRDKWVSAKIKTEPSFSFNYNGKSSDEFLQNWNITCESEKIDEIKTKHEITYSDPETNLTVTCKAVEYSDFPIVEWTLYFKNNGSKDTPIISDIQAIDTVFEKKDNEEFILNHNTGSPCRADD
;
A
#
# COMPACT_ATOMS: atom_id res chain seq x y z
N MET A 1 -59.14 11.12 6.48
CA MET A 1 -58.25 9.95 6.46
C MET A 1 -57.86 9.71 5.01
N LEU A 2 -56.76 10.32 4.56
CA LEU A 2 -56.28 10.25 3.18
C LEU A 2 -55.18 9.17 3.12
N LEU A 3 -55.41 8.11 2.36
CA LEU A 3 -54.41 7.09 2.05
C LEU A 3 -53.64 7.55 0.80
N SER A 4 -52.37 7.89 0.97
CA SER A 4 -51.45 8.12 -0.15
C SER A 4 -50.85 6.79 -0.60
N LEU A 5 -51.06 6.43 -1.86
CA LEU A 5 -50.40 5.31 -2.52
C LEU A 5 -49.10 5.84 -3.16
N SER A 6 -47.94 5.39 -2.68
CA SER A 6 -46.65 5.70 -3.30
C SER A 6 -46.15 4.46 -4.06
N ILE A 7 -46.04 4.56 -5.38
CA ILE A 7 -45.38 3.56 -6.22
C ILE A 7 -43.91 3.97 -6.30
N ALA A 8 -43.03 3.19 -5.67
CA ALA A 8 -41.58 3.30 -5.87
C ALA A 8 -41.18 2.37 -7.01
N LEU A 9 -40.74 2.94 -8.13
CA LEU A 9 -40.10 2.19 -9.22
C LEU A 9 -38.64 1.92 -8.82
N ILE A 10 -38.36 0.72 -8.32
CA ILE A 10 -36.98 0.28 -8.08
C ILE A 10 -36.42 -0.18 -9.42
N ILE A 11 -35.56 0.64 -10.03
CA ILE A 11 -34.72 0.19 -11.14
C ILE A 11 -33.62 -0.67 -10.52
N THR A 12 -33.80 -1.98 -10.51
CA THR A 12 -32.73 -2.94 -10.18
C THR A 12 -31.77 -2.98 -11.37
N GLY A 13 -30.84 -2.03 -11.43
CA GLY A 13 -29.61 -2.25 -12.20
C GLY A 13 -28.81 -3.34 -11.48
N SER A 14 -28.51 -4.45 -12.16
CA SER A 14 -27.51 -5.37 -11.64
C SER A 14 -26.18 -4.63 -11.57
N VAL A 15 -25.70 -4.33 -10.37
CA VAL A 15 -24.27 -4.08 -10.20
C VAL A 15 -23.62 -5.43 -10.51
N GLN A 16 -22.95 -5.53 -11.66
CA GLN A 16 -22.06 -6.67 -11.90
C GLN A 16 -20.93 -6.54 -10.88
N GLU A 17 -20.91 -7.44 -9.91
CA GLU A 17 -19.77 -7.65 -9.04
C GLU A 17 -18.62 -8.12 -9.94
N ILE A 18 -17.59 -7.29 -10.12
CA ILE A 18 -16.39 -7.69 -10.83
C ILE A 18 -15.65 -8.63 -9.89
N SER A 19 -15.89 -9.94 -10.03
CA SER A 19 -15.10 -10.95 -9.33
C SER A 19 -13.67 -10.90 -9.86
N PRO A 20 -12.67 -10.85 -8.97
CA PRO A 20 -11.29 -10.86 -9.42
C PRO A 20 -10.99 -12.11 -10.25
N ILE A 21 -10.26 -11.92 -11.35
CA ILE A 21 -9.84 -13.05 -12.21
C ILE A 21 -8.53 -13.65 -11.69
N ALA A 22 -8.28 -14.93 -11.96
CA ALA A 22 -7.13 -15.67 -11.42
C ALA A 22 -5.78 -14.96 -11.65
N ASP A 23 -5.63 -14.28 -12.78
CA ASP A 23 -4.42 -13.51 -13.13
C ASP A 23 -4.13 -12.38 -12.13
N GLU A 24 -5.15 -11.79 -11.50
CA GLU A 24 -4.98 -10.71 -10.51
C GLU A 24 -4.42 -11.23 -9.19
N PHE A 25 -4.79 -12.44 -8.78
CA PHE A 25 -4.19 -13.12 -7.63
C PHE A 25 -2.71 -13.41 -7.87
N ASP A 26 -2.36 -13.89 -9.07
CA ASP A 26 -0.97 -14.13 -9.46
C ASP A 26 -0.14 -12.83 -9.49
N ILE A 27 -0.73 -11.72 -9.91
CA ILE A 27 -0.08 -10.39 -9.89
C ILE A 27 0.17 -9.95 -8.45
N ARG A 28 -0.82 -10.09 -7.55
CA ARG A 28 -0.65 -9.80 -6.12
C ARG A 28 0.46 -10.66 -5.52
N ASP A 29 0.47 -11.96 -5.75
CA ASP A 29 1.46 -12.87 -5.17
C ASP A 29 2.89 -12.50 -5.60
N LYS A 30 3.05 -12.17 -6.89
CA LYS A 30 4.32 -11.64 -7.42
C LYS A 30 4.70 -10.32 -6.76
N TRP A 31 3.75 -9.40 -6.59
CA TRP A 31 3.99 -8.12 -5.92
C TRP A 31 4.43 -8.32 -4.47
N VAL A 32 3.71 -9.13 -3.69
CA VAL A 32 4.07 -9.42 -2.28
C VAL A 32 5.46 -10.04 -2.19
N SER A 33 5.78 -11.00 -3.06
CA SER A 33 7.11 -11.63 -3.07
C SER A 33 8.23 -10.64 -3.41
N ALA A 34 8.04 -9.79 -4.42
CA ALA A 34 9.08 -8.88 -4.89
C ALA A 34 9.19 -7.61 -4.04
N LYS A 35 8.07 -6.93 -3.80
CA LYS A 35 8.00 -5.54 -3.31
C LYS A 35 7.67 -5.40 -1.83
N ILE A 36 7.32 -6.49 -1.16
CA ILE A 36 7.14 -6.51 0.30
C ILE A 36 8.26 -7.30 0.96
N LYS A 37 8.59 -8.49 0.45
CA LYS A 37 9.56 -9.39 1.10
C LYS A 37 11.02 -9.18 0.69
N THR A 38 11.28 -8.69 -0.53
CA THR A 38 12.64 -8.65 -1.10
C THR A 38 13.17 -7.23 -1.23
N GLU A 39 12.40 -6.33 -1.86
CA GLU A 39 12.77 -4.93 -2.07
C GLU A 39 11.73 -4.02 -1.39
N PRO A 40 12.12 -2.92 -0.75
CA PRO A 40 11.17 -1.97 -0.20
C PRO A 40 10.38 -1.28 -1.33
N SER A 41 9.05 -1.29 -1.24
CA SER A 41 8.15 -0.53 -2.13
C SER A 41 7.93 0.92 -1.67
N PHE A 42 8.86 1.46 -0.89
CA PHE A 42 8.75 2.77 -0.26
C PHE A 42 10.12 3.42 -0.23
N SER A 43 10.13 4.74 -0.14
CA SER A 43 11.38 5.48 0.01
C SER A 43 11.23 6.65 0.96
N PHE A 44 12.37 7.10 1.49
CA PHE A 44 12.45 8.28 2.34
C PHE A 44 13.87 8.80 2.35
N ASN A 45 14.02 10.08 2.68
CA ASN A 45 15.33 10.67 2.93
C ASN A 45 15.66 10.61 4.42
N TYR A 46 16.91 10.27 4.74
CA TYR A 46 17.43 10.28 6.10
C TYR A 46 18.76 11.02 6.15
N ASN A 47 18.80 12.11 6.93
CA ASN A 47 19.95 13.02 6.95
C ASN A 47 20.34 13.52 5.54
N GLY A 48 19.34 13.73 4.67
CA GLY A 48 19.52 14.19 3.29
C GLY A 48 20.02 13.11 2.30
N LYS A 49 20.09 11.84 2.69
CA LYS A 49 20.44 10.71 1.79
C LYS A 49 19.21 9.87 1.46
N SER A 50 19.14 9.33 0.25
CA SER A 50 18.04 8.44 -0.16
C SER A 50 18.12 7.11 0.57
N SER A 51 16.97 6.53 0.92
CA SER A 51 16.84 5.21 1.52
C SER A 51 17.54 4.10 0.72
N ASP A 52 17.59 4.23 -0.61
CA ASP A 52 18.23 3.24 -1.48
C ASP A 52 19.75 3.15 -1.25
N GLU A 53 20.36 4.23 -0.75
CA GLU A 53 21.79 4.26 -0.47
C GLU A 53 22.16 3.47 0.79
N PHE A 54 21.25 3.37 1.77
CA PHE A 54 21.58 2.87 3.11
C PHE A 54 20.74 1.71 3.62
N LEU A 55 19.49 1.51 3.17
CA LEU A 55 18.61 0.46 3.73
C LEU A 55 19.19 -0.95 3.56
N GLN A 56 19.90 -1.21 2.46
CA GLN A 56 20.58 -2.49 2.22
C GLN A 56 21.68 -2.80 3.25
N ASN A 57 22.20 -1.78 3.94
CA ASN A 57 23.25 -1.91 4.95
C ASN A 57 22.70 -2.02 6.37
N TRP A 58 21.38 -1.89 6.54
CA TRP A 58 20.72 -2.02 7.85
C TRP A 58 20.45 -3.48 8.17
N ASN A 59 20.18 -3.75 9.45
CA ASN A 59 19.69 -5.07 9.83
C ASN A 59 18.23 -5.24 9.41
N ILE A 60 17.93 -6.30 8.65
CA ILE A 60 16.60 -6.56 8.10
C ILE A 60 16.07 -7.87 8.67
N THR A 61 14.85 -7.82 9.22
CA THR A 61 14.08 -9.03 9.56
C THR A 61 12.76 -9.03 8.80
N CYS A 62 12.30 -10.22 8.40
CA CYS A 62 11.01 -10.41 7.73
C CYS A 62 10.28 -11.56 8.42
N GLU A 63 9.09 -11.27 8.93
CA GLU A 63 8.21 -12.24 9.56
C GLU A 63 6.89 -12.30 8.80
N SER A 64 6.27 -13.47 8.77
CA SER A 64 4.97 -13.66 8.14
C SER A 64 4.09 -14.54 9.01
N GLU A 65 2.87 -14.11 9.25
CA GLU A 65 1.91 -14.84 10.06
C GLU A 65 0.51 -14.78 9.47
N LYS A 66 -0.22 -15.89 9.55
CA LYS A 66 -1.64 -15.92 9.19
C LYS A 66 -2.43 -15.31 10.35
N ILE A 67 -3.15 -14.21 10.11
CA ILE A 67 -3.96 -13.53 11.15
C ILE A 67 -5.30 -14.24 11.32
N ASP A 68 -5.92 -14.63 10.19
CA ASP A 68 -7.19 -15.36 10.13
C ASP A 68 -7.27 -16.17 8.83
N GLU A 69 -8.42 -16.73 8.50
CA GLU A 69 -8.60 -17.57 7.30
C GLU A 69 -8.22 -16.87 5.99
N ILE A 70 -8.41 -15.54 5.91
CA ILE A 70 -8.31 -14.74 4.69
C ILE A 70 -7.16 -13.73 4.69
N LYS A 71 -6.49 -13.49 5.83
CA LYS A 71 -5.42 -12.49 5.96
C LYS A 71 -4.08 -13.11 6.36
N THR A 72 -3.04 -12.73 5.63
CA THR A 72 -1.65 -12.96 6.02
C THR A 72 -0.96 -11.63 6.27
N LYS A 73 -0.34 -11.48 7.45
CA LYS A 73 0.52 -10.33 7.75
C LYS A 73 1.94 -10.61 7.31
N HIS A 74 2.59 -9.60 6.75
CA HIS A 74 4.03 -9.53 6.60
C HIS A 74 4.56 -8.35 7.41
N GLU A 75 5.59 -8.57 8.21
CA GLU A 75 6.25 -7.53 9.00
C GLU A 75 7.72 -7.51 8.65
N ILE A 76 8.16 -6.42 8.00
CA ILE A 76 9.55 -6.22 7.59
C ILE A 76 10.11 -5.07 8.41
N THR A 77 11.17 -5.35 9.14
CA THR A 77 11.80 -4.38 10.04
C THR A 77 13.22 -4.11 9.62
N TYR A 78 13.50 -2.84 9.31
CA TYR A 78 14.82 -2.30 9.02
C TYR A 78 15.33 -1.57 10.28
N SER A 79 16.54 -1.89 10.73
CA SER A 79 17.13 -1.26 11.92
C SER A 79 18.49 -0.65 11.61
N ASP A 80 18.60 0.65 11.84
CA ASP A 80 19.85 1.41 11.73
C ASP A 80 20.81 1.03 12.87
N PRO A 81 21.98 0.44 12.57
CA PRO A 81 22.94 0.08 13.61
C PRO A 81 23.57 1.29 14.32
N GLU A 82 23.55 2.49 13.72
CA GLU A 82 24.20 3.67 14.29
C GLU A 82 23.27 4.46 15.23
N THR A 83 22.03 4.70 14.80
CA THR A 83 21.09 5.55 15.55
C THR A 83 20.01 4.77 16.31
N ASN A 84 19.84 3.47 16.03
CA ASN A 84 18.70 2.66 16.47
C ASN A 84 17.34 3.19 15.98
N LEU A 85 17.31 3.90 14.86
CA LEU A 85 16.07 4.12 14.12
C LEU A 85 15.57 2.78 13.56
N THR A 86 14.30 2.48 13.80
CA THR A 86 13.62 1.32 13.24
C THR A 86 12.53 1.78 12.28
N VAL A 87 12.52 1.19 11.09
CA VAL A 87 11.46 1.35 10.09
C VAL A 87 10.77 0.00 9.94
N THR A 88 9.47 -0.07 10.21
CA THR A 88 8.69 -1.29 10.09
C THR A 88 7.61 -1.12 9.02
N CYS A 89 7.66 -1.94 7.97
CA CYS A 89 6.57 -2.10 7.01
C CYS A 89 5.67 -3.24 7.49
N LYS A 90 4.44 -2.93 7.86
CA LYS A 90 3.40 -3.92 8.17
C LYS A 90 2.46 -4.01 6.98
N ALA A 91 2.52 -5.12 6.25
CA ALA A 91 1.64 -5.41 5.13
C ALA A 91 0.60 -6.48 5.48
N VAL A 92 -0.59 -6.38 4.91
CA VAL A 92 -1.65 -7.39 5.01
C VAL A 92 -2.02 -7.81 3.59
N GLU A 93 -1.81 -9.09 3.31
CA GLU A 93 -2.21 -9.78 2.09
C GLU A 93 -3.58 -10.44 2.31
N TYR A 94 -4.53 -10.16 1.41
CA TYR A 94 -5.88 -10.72 1.42
C TYR A 94 -5.93 -11.89 0.44
N SER A 95 -6.41 -13.06 0.87
CA SER A 95 -6.51 -14.25 0.01
C SER A 95 -7.83 -14.36 -0.73
N ASP A 96 -8.86 -13.63 -0.30
CA ASP A 96 -10.20 -13.58 -0.90
C ASP A 96 -10.36 -12.46 -1.94
N PHE A 97 -9.40 -11.53 -2.00
CA PHE A 97 -9.37 -10.44 -2.98
C PHE A 97 -7.91 -10.05 -3.31
N PRO A 98 -7.55 -9.63 -4.55
CA PRO A 98 -6.17 -9.35 -4.95
C PRO A 98 -5.62 -8.01 -4.41
N ILE A 99 -5.81 -7.76 -3.12
CA ILE A 99 -5.33 -6.56 -2.43
C ILE A 99 -4.19 -6.93 -1.50
N VAL A 100 -3.20 -6.04 -1.48
CA VAL A 100 -2.24 -5.91 -0.39
C VAL A 100 -2.29 -4.46 0.08
N GLU A 101 -2.36 -4.26 1.39
CA GLU A 101 -2.23 -2.95 2.03
C GLU A 101 -0.99 -2.94 2.90
N TRP A 102 -0.38 -1.78 3.11
CA TRP A 102 0.73 -1.66 4.05
C TRP A 102 0.79 -0.30 4.74
N THR A 103 1.42 -0.29 5.91
CA THR A 103 1.70 0.92 6.68
C THR A 103 3.15 0.92 7.14
N LEU A 104 3.79 2.08 7.03
CA LEU A 104 5.16 2.31 7.49
C LEU A 104 5.14 2.94 8.88
N TYR A 105 5.95 2.39 9.77
CA TYR A 105 6.17 2.90 11.12
C TYR A 105 7.62 3.30 11.27
N PHE A 106 7.86 4.55 11.68
CA PHE A 106 9.19 5.05 12.02
C PHE A 106 9.28 5.19 13.54
N LYS A 107 10.27 4.56 14.15
CA LYS A 107 10.45 4.58 15.60
C LYS A 107 11.91 4.81 15.96
N ASN A 108 12.19 5.91 16.66
CA ASN A 108 13.48 6.13 17.30
C ASN A 108 13.57 5.27 18.58
N ASN A 109 14.41 4.22 18.58
CA ASN A 109 14.71 3.43 19.77
C ASN A 109 16.05 3.84 20.43
N GLY A 110 16.72 4.87 19.89
CA GLY A 110 17.96 5.40 20.43
C GLY A 110 17.74 6.33 21.63
N SER A 111 18.85 6.73 22.25
CA SER A 111 18.89 7.70 23.35
C SER A 111 19.13 9.14 22.91
N LYS A 112 19.26 9.37 21.60
CA LYS A 112 19.49 10.68 20.98
C LYS A 112 18.40 10.93 19.94
N ASP A 113 18.20 12.19 19.59
CA ASP A 113 17.33 12.55 18.47
C ASP A 113 17.86 11.91 17.18
N THR A 114 16.95 11.44 16.34
CA THR A 114 17.30 11.01 14.99
C THR A 114 17.67 12.22 14.14
N PRO A 115 18.61 12.07 13.18
CA PRO A 115 18.63 12.92 12.01
C PRO A 115 17.25 13.07 11.37
N ILE A 116 17.10 14.11 10.53
CA ILE A 116 15.83 14.41 9.88
C ILE A 116 15.43 13.25 8.96
N ILE A 117 14.17 12.84 9.08
CA ILE A 117 13.46 11.97 8.15
C ILE A 117 12.56 12.88 7.29
N SER A 118 12.71 12.84 5.97
CA SER A 118 11.94 13.68 5.05
C SER A 118 11.54 12.90 3.79
N ASP A 119 10.71 13.53 2.95
CA ASP A 119 10.36 13.03 1.61
C ASP A 119 9.84 11.58 1.61
N ILE A 120 9.00 11.25 2.61
CA ILE A 120 8.47 9.90 2.79
C ILE A 120 7.47 9.60 1.68
N GLN A 121 7.79 8.60 0.86
CA GLN A 121 6.93 8.03 -0.15
C GLN A 121 6.50 6.63 0.29
N ALA A 122 5.23 6.48 0.68
CA ALA A 122 4.68 5.20 1.09
C ALA A 122 4.64 4.17 -0.05
N ILE A 123 4.63 4.65 -1.30
CA ILE A 123 4.79 3.87 -2.52
C ILE A 123 5.87 4.54 -3.36
N ASP A 124 6.99 3.85 -3.57
CA ASP A 124 8.02 4.21 -4.54
C ASP A 124 8.38 2.96 -5.36
N THR A 125 7.94 2.93 -6.61
CA THR A 125 8.01 1.74 -7.46
C THR A 125 7.94 2.10 -8.94
N VAL A 126 8.48 1.22 -9.77
CA VAL A 126 8.46 1.34 -11.23
C VAL A 126 7.45 0.34 -11.78
N PHE A 127 6.50 0.85 -12.58
CA PHE A 127 5.58 0.02 -13.34
C PHE A 127 6.15 -0.17 -14.75
N GLU A 128 6.45 -1.41 -15.11
CA GLU A 128 6.96 -1.78 -16.44
C GLU A 128 5.90 -2.55 -17.23
N LYS A 129 5.78 -2.24 -18.52
CA LYS A 129 4.98 -3.04 -19.45
C LYS A 129 5.88 -3.97 -20.27
N LYS A 130 5.32 -5.12 -20.65
CA LYS A 130 5.82 -5.86 -21.79
C LYS A 130 5.20 -5.21 -23.03
N ASP A 131 6.04 -4.77 -23.98
CA ASP A 131 5.67 -4.15 -25.28
C ASP A 131 5.31 -2.64 -25.26
N ASN A 132 5.03 -2.08 -26.45
CA ASN A 132 4.78 -0.64 -26.73
C ASN A 132 3.39 -0.14 -26.26
N GLU A 133 2.88 -0.64 -25.15
CA GLU A 133 1.56 -0.22 -24.64
C GLU A 133 1.64 1.03 -23.75
N GLU A 134 0.57 1.82 -23.70
CA GLU A 134 0.46 3.03 -22.86
C GLU A 134 -0.20 2.77 -21.51
N PHE A 135 0.17 3.51 -20.46
CA PHE A 135 -0.49 3.47 -19.16
C PHE A 135 -1.71 4.38 -19.11
N ILE A 136 -2.79 3.92 -18.46
CA ILE A 136 -3.94 4.75 -18.10
C ILE A 136 -3.93 4.93 -16.59
N LEU A 137 -3.78 6.18 -16.13
CA LEU A 137 -3.92 6.53 -14.72
C LEU A 137 -5.28 7.18 -14.48
N ASN A 138 -6.18 6.43 -13.87
CA ASN A 138 -7.47 6.95 -13.43
C ASN A 138 -7.29 7.67 -12.08
N HIS A 139 -7.83 8.88 -11.97
CA HIS A 139 -7.82 9.65 -10.74
C HIS A 139 -9.14 10.42 -10.59
N ASN A 140 -9.49 10.76 -9.36
CA ASN A 140 -10.63 11.64 -9.09
C ASN A 140 -10.15 13.10 -9.15
N THR A 141 -10.75 13.92 -10.00
CA THR A 141 -10.37 15.34 -10.17
C THR A 141 -10.93 16.24 -9.05
N GLY A 142 -12.02 15.84 -8.39
CA GLY A 142 -12.72 16.66 -7.37
C GLY A 142 -13.31 17.95 -7.94
N SER A 143 -13.98 18.76 -7.09
CA SER A 143 -14.43 20.12 -7.41
C SER A 143 -14.39 21.00 -6.15
N PRO A 144 -14.12 22.32 -6.25
CA PRO A 144 -14.16 23.22 -5.10
C PRO A 144 -15.58 23.50 -4.55
N CYS A 145 -16.65 22.94 -5.12
CA CYS A 145 -18.04 23.12 -4.66
C CYS A 145 -18.42 24.60 -4.55
N ARG A 146 -18.16 25.37 -5.61
CA ARG A 146 -18.53 26.79 -5.66
C ARG A 146 -19.94 26.95 -6.21
N ALA A 147 -20.58 28.08 -5.90
CA ALA A 147 -21.95 28.34 -6.36
C ALA A 147 -22.08 28.52 -7.89
N ASP A 148 -20.94 28.68 -8.59
CA ASP A 148 -20.81 28.74 -10.04
C ASP A 148 -20.29 27.44 -10.68
N ASP A 149 -20.25 26.33 -9.92
CA ASP A 149 -20.04 24.98 -10.48
C ASP A 149 -21.18 24.56 -11.44
#